data_AF-A0A9E5LUE4-F1
#
_entry.id   AF-A0A9E5LUE4-F1
#
_cell.length_a   1.000
_cell.length_b   1.000
_cell.length_c   1.000
_cell.angle_alpha   90.00
_cell.angle_beta   90.00
_cell.angle_gamma   90.00
#
_symmetry.space_group_name_H-M   'P 1'
#
loop_
_entity.id
_entity.type
_entity.pdbx_description
1 polymer ?
#
loop_
_entity_poly.entity_id
_entity_poly.type
_entity_poly.pdbx_seq_one_letter_code
_entity_poly.pdbx_strand_id
1 'polypeptide(L)' 'MKKIALLVSLTGVGVGALVSVRVGALIIASSLILYVSPDLRLKRPIERVIVLSLIVSLMTVALALPRR' A
#
# COMPACT_ATOMS: atom_id res chain seq x y z
N MET A 1 5.47 15.32 2.67
CA MET A 1 5.27 14.03 1.96
C MET A 1 4.43 13.05 2.76
N LYS A 2 4.72 12.78 4.04
CA LYS A 2 3.98 11.83 4.90
C LYS A 2 2.47 12.12 5.04
N LYS A 3 2.07 13.39 5.13
CA LYS A 3 0.64 13.79 5.19
C LYS A 3 -0.14 13.46 3.90
N ILE A 4 0.51 13.56 2.74
CA ILE A 4 -0.11 13.27 1.44
C ILE A 4 -0.33 11.78 1.30
N ALA A 5 0.66 10.96 1.66
CA ALA A 5 0.51 9.51 1.68
C ALA A 5 -0.58 9.06 2.66
N LEU A 6 -0.75 9.75 3.79
CA LEU A 6 -1.81 9.45 4.75
C LEU A 6 -3.20 9.75 4.18
N LEU A 7 -3.36 10.90 3.50
CA LEU A 7 -4.60 11.26 2.81
C LEU A 7 -4.94 10.27 1.68
N VAL A 8 -3.94 9.89 0.87
CA VAL A 8 -4.12 8.91 -0.22
C VAL A 8 -4.41 7.51 0.33
N SER A 9 -3.84 7.14 1.49
CA SER A 9 -4.17 5.86 2.13
C SER A 9 -5.61 5.87 2.66
N LEU A 10 -6.07 7.00 3.21
CA LEU A 10 -7.45 7.15 3.67
C LEU A 10 -8.46 7.02 2.53
N THR A 11 -8.18 7.64 1.37
CA THR A 11 -9.03 7.48 0.19
C THR A 11 -8.97 6.06 -0.36
N GLY A 12 -7.81 5.41 -0.31
CA GLY A 12 -7.65 3.99 -0.67
C GLY A 12 -8.47 3.05 0.20
N VAL A 13 -8.49 3.26 1.51
CA VAL A 13 -9.32 2.48 2.45
C VAL A 13 -10.81 2.72 2.14
N GLY A 14 -11.22 3.97 1.91
CA GLY A 14 -12.61 4.30 1.56
C GLY A 14 -13.06 3.65 0.25
N VAL A 15 -12.23 3.71 -0.80
CA VAL A 15 -12.52 3.08 -2.11
C VAL A 15 -12.52 1.56 -2.01
N GLY A 16 -11.63 0.98 -1.20
CA GLY A 16 -11.60 -0.46 -0.91
C GLY A 16 -12.84 -0.95 -0.17
N ALA A 17 -13.37 -0.14 0.75
CA ALA A 17 -14.56 -0.46 1.52
C ALA A 17 -15.86 -0.29 0.73
N LEU A 18 -15.92 0.67 -0.20
CA LEU A 18 -17.17 1.06 -0.87
C LEU A 18 -17.32 0.55 -2.31
N VAL A 19 -16.22 0.34 -3.05
CA VAL A 19 -16.29 0.15 -4.52
C VAL A 19 -15.65 -1.17 -4.93
N SER A 20 -14.38 -1.37 -4.59
CA SER A 20 -13.66 -2.57 -4.97
C SER A 20 -12.41 -2.74 -4.12
N VAL A 21 -12.35 -3.85 -3.38
CA VAL A 21 -11.22 -4.22 -2.52
C VAL A 21 -9.90 -4.22 -3.30
N ARG A 22 -9.94 -4.57 -4.59
CA ARG A 22 -8.79 -4.57 -5.49
C ARG A 22 -8.22 -3.15 -5.69
N VAL A 23 -9.09 -2.19 -5.98
CA VAL A 23 -8.68 -0.79 -6.19
C VAL A 23 -8.18 -0.19 -4.88
N GLY A 24 -8.85 -0.48 -3.76
CA GLY A 24 -8.38 -0.07 -2.43
C GLY A 24 -7.00 -0.60 -2.09
N ALA A 25 -6.74 -1.89 -2.33
CA ALA A 25 -5.43 -2.51 -2.08
C ALA A 25 -4.31 -1.88 -2.93
N LEU A 26 -4.59 -1.54 -4.21
CA LEU A 26 -3.63 -0.84 -5.08
C LEU A 26 -3.32 0.58 -4.59
N ILE A 27 -4.33 1.32 -4.15
CA ILE A 27 -4.15 2.67 -3.61
C ILE A 27 -3.36 2.62 -2.30
N ILE A 28 -3.65 1.68 -1.40
CA ILE A 28 -2.91 1.51 -0.15
C ILE A 28 -1.45 1.11 -0.42
N ALA A 29 -1.21 0.18 -1.35
CA ALA A 29 0.14 -0.24 -1.72
C ALA A 29 0.97 0.92 -2.30
N SER A 30 0.38 1.71 -3.21
CA SER A 30 1.05 2.89 -3.79
C SER A 30 1.32 3.99 -2.75
N SER A 31 0.37 4.24 -1.85
CA SER A 31 0.57 5.14 -0.70
C SER A 31 1.70 4.69 0.21
N LEU A 32 1.77 3.39 0.49
CA LEU A 32 2.81 2.82 1.34
C LEU A 32 4.18 2.97 0.69
N ILE A 33 4.29 2.75 -0.62
CA ILE A 33 5.52 3.00 -1.39
C ILE A 33 5.92 4.48 -1.30
N LEU A 34 4.98 5.41 -1.50
CA LEU A 34 5.26 6.85 -1.41
C LEU A 34 5.62 7.32 0.01
N TYR A 35 5.06 6.68 1.03
CA TYR A 35 5.39 6.97 2.43
C TYR A 35 6.78 6.46 2.81
N VAL A 36 7.13 5.26 2.37
CA VAL A 36 8.35 4.56 2.81
C VAL A 36 9.55 4.89 1.92
N SER A 37 9.34 5.25 0.65
CA SER A 37 10.40 5.67 -0.31
C SER A 37 11.45 6.66 0.22
N PRO A 38 11.10 7.78 0.90
CA PRO A 38 12.13 8.70 1.42
C PRO A 38 12.94 8.11 2.58
N ASP A 39 12.35 7.24 3.41
CA ASP A 39 12.99 6.66 4.60
C ASP A 39 13.62 5.26 4.34
N LEU A 40 13.37 4.67 3.17
CA LEU A 40 13.81 3.32 2.83
C LEU A 40 15.33 3.15 2.89
N ARG A 41 16.11 4.20 2.60
CA ARG A 41 17.58 4.14 2.65
C ARG A 41 18.15 4.20 4.07
N LEU A 42 17.37 4.70 5.03
CA LEU A 42 17.80 4.92 6.42
C LEU A 42 17.37 3.77 7.36
N LYS A 43 16.53 2.85 6.89
CA LYS A 43 16.01 1.72 7.67
C LYS A 43 16.97 0.53 7.68
N ARG A 44 16.93 -0.23 8.79
CA ARG A 44 17.63 -1.52 8.92
C ARG A 44 17.17 -2.48 7.82
N PRO A 45 18.06 -3.36 7.31
CA PRO A 45 17.74 -4.26 6.20
C PRO A 45 16.51 -5.13 6.49
N ILE A 46 16.31 -5.56 7.74
CA ILE A 46 15.17 -6.37 8.14
C ILE A 46 13.83 -5.63 8.04
N GLU A 47 13.79 -4.34 8.41
CA GLU A 47 12.58 -3.51 8.26
C GLU A 47 12.24 -3.30 6.79
N ARG A 48 13.28 -3.21 5.94
CA ARG A 48 13.12 -3.08 4.49
C ARG A 48 12.41 -4.28 3.89
N VAL A 49 12.83 -5.49 4.29
CA VAL A 49 12.24 -6.75 3.82
C VAL A 49 10.79 -6.88 4.29
N ILE A 50 10.48 -6.49 5.52
CA ILE A 50 9.10 -6.51 6.06
C ILE A 50 8.19 -5.57 5.25
N VAL A 51 8.65 -4.35 4.95
CA VAL A 51 7.83 -3.41 4.17
C VAL A 51 7.65 -3.91 2.73
N LEU A 52 8.70 -4.44 2.11
CA LEU A 52 8.63 -5.00 0.76
C LEU A 52 7.68 -6.21 0.70
N SER A 53 7.76 -7.14 1.66
CA SER A 53 6.87 -8.29 1.72
C SER A 53 5.42 -7.87 1.94
N LEU A 54 5.18 -6.82 2.72
CA LEU A 54 3.84 -6.26 2.92
C LEU A 54 3.26 -5.67 1.61
N ILE A 55 4.07 -4.93 0.85
CA ILE A 55 3.66 -4.38 -0.46
C ILE A 55 3.34 -5.52 -1.43
N VAL A 56 4.20 -6.54 -1.50
CA VAL A 56 4.00 -7.70 -2.37
C VAL A 56 2.73 -8.46 -1.96
N SER A 57 2.51 -8.66 -0.66
CA SER A 57 1.30 -9.31 -0.13
C SER A 57 0.03 -8.55 -0.53
N LEU A 58 0.01 -7.22 -0.34
CA LEU A 58 -1.10 -6.36 -0.77
C LEU A 58 -1.36 -6.45 -2.28
N MET A 59 -0.31 -6.45 -3.10
CA MET A 59 -0.46 -6.64 -4.55
C MET A 59 -0.99 -8.04 -4.89
N THR A 60 -0.52 -9.10 -4.23
CA THR A 60 -1.02 -10.45 -4.48
C THR A 60 -2.48 -10.61 -4.08
N VAL A 61 -2.92 -10.02 -2.96
CA VAL A 61 -4.33 -10.00 -2.57
C VAL A 61 -5.16 -9.24 -3.61
N ALA A 62 -4.68 -8.07 -4.06
CA ALA A 62 -5.34 -7.33 -5.12
C ALA A 62 -5.45 -8.15 -6.42
N LEU A 63 -4.38 -8.86 -6.81
CA LEU A 63 -4.35 -9.66 -8.02
C LEU A 63 -5.24 -10.90 -7.95
N ALA A 64 -5.26 -11.57 -6.80
CA ALA A 64 -5.99 -12.81 -6.55
C ALA A 64 -7.51 -12.60 -6.38
N LEU A 65 -7.96 -11.39 -6.05
CA LEU A 65 -9.39 -11.13 -5.91
C LEU A 65 -10.13 -11.26 -7.26
N PRO A 66 -11.23 -12.05 -7.32
CA PRO A 66 -12.00 -12.25 -8.53
C PRO A 66 -12.69 -10.97 -9.00
N ARG A 67 -12.70 -10.74 -10.33
CA ARG A 67 -13.17 -9.51 -10.99
C ARG A 67 -14.70 -9.41 -11.13
N ARG A 68 -15.46 -9.97 -10.19
CA ARG A 68 -16.93 -9.93 -10.26
C ARG A 68 -17.48 -8.63 -9.71
#